data_AF-A0A950Z7L3-F1
#
_entry.id   AF-A0A950Z7L3-F1
#
_cell.length_a   1.000
_cell.length_b   1.000
_cell.length_c   1.000
_cell.angle_alpha   90.00
_cell.angle_beta   90.00
_cell.angle_gamma   90.00
#
_symmetry.space_group_name_H-M   'P 1'
#
loop_
_entity.id
_entity.type
_entity.pdbx_description
1 polymer ?
#
loop_
_entity_poly.entity_id
_entity_poly.type
_entity_poly.pdbx_seq_one_letter_code
_entity_poly.pdbx_strand_id
1 'polypeptide(L)'
;MSYDFTFNASAIGVGGLLTNGSTATAIPSLASVALAPTGGEGFSEETNYNRHGVSFTKAESRVVGQKIAAGTYATYVDVLISNFAVRGRLKVGMMQASMTSIRNIHEDDSRFEFRASYRGLSIDDHEVVPELDLDLLGCSTYDDFRRRLSAAPADFAKRFGYGTAPALTKALKSQTRPAISGTLVKSLSPAGKLKAQTSIAITGHRILVPDFGSVNLAEFLFKPGRRRVSLVRIDFDERFAAPPAAAPDAAPVAKAFMPLVLQDGGTGGGGGGSLTGGSVEGNGSTIPPRI
;
A
#
# COMPACT_ATOMS: atom_id res chain seq x y z
N MET A 1 21.18 20.86 -24.22
CA MET A 1 21.46 20.02 -23.03
C MET A 1 20.47 18.87 -23.04
N SER A 2 20.92 17.61 -22.98
CA SER A 2 20.04 16.45 -22.86
C SER A 2 19.74 16.22 -21.37
N TYR A 3 18.48 16.06 -21.00
CA TYR A 3 18.11 15.64 -19.66
C TYR A 3 17.97 14.12 -19.65
N ASP A 4 18.64 13.46 -18.70
CA ASP A 4 18.45 12.04 -18.46
C ASP A 4 17.28 11.84 -17.49
N PHE A 5 16.38 10.93 -17.86
CA PHE A 5 15.23 10.57 -17.05
C PHE A 5 15.47 9.20 -16.41
N THR A 6 15.29 9.14 -15.09
CA THR A 6 15.39 7.91 -14.31
C THR A 6 13.99 7.44 -13.96
N PHE A 7 13.61 6.27 -14.47
CA PHE A 7 12.39 5.62 -14.06
C PHE A 7 12.52 5.08 -12.62
N ASN A 8 11.45 5.23 -11.84
CA ASN A 8 11.32 4.56 -10.55
C ASN A 8 9.88 4.04 -10.44
N ALA A 9 9.75 2.73 -10.37
CA ALA A 9 8.49 2.05 -10.19
C ALA A 9 8.71 0.68 -9.58
N SER A 10 7.81 0.23 -8.73
CA SER A 10 7.86 -1.10 -8.12
C SER A 10 6.48 -1.58 -7.72
N ALA A 11 6.30 -2.89 -7.71
CA ALA A 11 5.09 -3.53 -7.22
C ALA A 11 5.45 -4.74 -6.35
N ILE A 12 4.69 -4.95 -5.28
CA ILE A 12 4.86 -6.05 -4.34
C ILE A 12 3.50 -6.70 -4.13
N GLY A 13 3.41 -8.00 -4.41
CA GLY A 13 2.24 -8.82 -4.10
C GLY A 13 2.08 -8.97 -2.59
N VAL A 14 2.97 -9.68 -1.93
CA VAL A 14 2.89 -9.90 -0.47
C VAL A 14 4.27 -9.84 0.15
N GLY A 15 4.39 -9.28 1.35
CA GLY A 15 5.64 -9.32 2.11
C GLY A 15 5.48 -8.74 3.51
N GLY A 16 6.35 -9.13 4.44
CA GLY A 16 6.28 -8.61 5.80
C GLY A 16 7.07 -9.40 6.82
N LEU A 17 6.78 -9.12 8.09
CA LEU A 17 7.38 -9.73 9.26
C LEU A 17 6.26 -10.06 10.25
N LEU A 18 6.17 -11.33 10.65
CA LEU A 18 5.32 -11.76 11.75
C LEU A 18 6.20 -11.91 12.99
N THR A 19 5.87 -11.27 14.10
CA THR A 19 6.57 -11.49 15.36
C THR A 19 5.62 -12.08 16.40
N ASN A 20 6.14 -13.01 17.19
CA ASN A 20 5.45 -13.65 18.30
C ASN A 20 6.43 -13.78 19.47
N GLY A 21 6.27 -12.92 20.47
CA GLY A 21 7.25 -12.81 21.56
C GLY A 21 8.66 -12.54 21.01
N SER A 22 9.59 -13.46 21.25
CA SER A 22 10.98 -13.36 20.78
C SER A 22 11.23 -13.92 19.37
N THR A 23 10.24 -14.54 18.74
CA THR A 23 10.40 -15.18 17.42
C THR A 23 9.92 -14.26 16.32
N ALA A 24 10.75 -14.05 15.30
CA ALA A 24 10.42 -13.30 14.10
C ALA A 24 10.41 -14.23 12.88
N THR A 25 9.30 -14.25 12.14
CA THR A 25 9.12 -15.01 10.90
C THR A 25 8.96 -14.04 9.74
N ALA A 26 9.95 -14.02 8.84
CA ALA A 26 9.87 -13.20 7.64
C ALA A 26 8.93 -13.86 6.62
N ILE A 27 7.98 -13.08 6.11
CA ILE A 27 7.24 -13.41 4.89
C ILE A 27 8.06 -12.80 3.75
N PRO A 28 8.63 -13.61 2.84
CA PRO A 28 9.46 -13.10 1.76
C PRO A 28 8.65 -12.14 0.87
N SER A 29 9.36 -11.30 0.10
CA SER A 29 8.74 -10.46 -0.91
C SER A 29 8.30 -11.32 -2.10
N LEU A 30 7.01 -11.66 -2.14
CA LEU A 30 6.38 -12.51 -3.15
C LEU A 30 5.73 -11.65 -4.23
N ALA A 31 5.82 -12.10 -5.49
CA ALA A 31 5.41 -11.35 -6.67
C ALA A 31 5.94 -9.90 -6.61
N SER A 32 7.25 -9.74 -6.44
CA SER A 32 7.90 -8.45 -6.26
C SER A 32 8.72 -8.09 -7.48
N VAL A 33 8.49 -6.91 -8.05
CA VAL A 33 9.22 -6.43 -9.22
C VAL A 33 9.53 -4.94 -9.11
N ALA A 34 10.69 -4.54 -9.61
CA ALA A 34 11.09 -3.14 -9.72
C ALA A 34 11.49 -2.85 -11.18
N LEU A 35 11.16 -1.66 -11.63
CA LEU A 35 11.48 -1.17 -12.97
C LEU A 35 12.94 -0.71 -13.01
N ALA A 36 13.64 -1.05 -14.09
CA ALA A 36 15.00 -0.58 -14.28
C ALA A 36 15.02 0.96 -14.46
N PRO A 37 16.09 1.66 -13.99
CA PRO A 37 16.25 3.10 -14.16
C PRO A 37 16.09 3.60 -15.61
N THR A 38 16.42 2.77 -16.59
CA THR A 38 16.35 3.05 -18.03
C THR A 38 14.98 2.78 -18.65
N GLY A 39 14.02 2.28 -17.87
CA GLY A 39 12.71 1.83 -18.34
C GLY A 39 12.68 0.36 -18.72
N GLY A 40 11.72 -0.03 -19.55
CA GLY A 40 11.45 -1.42 -19.94
C GLY A 40 10.21 -1.98 -19.26
N GLU A 41 10.17 -3.31 -19.15
CA GLU A 41 9.04 -4.05 -18.59
C GLU A 41 9.55 -5.04 -17.55
N GLY A 42 8.77 -5.25 -16.50
CA GLY A 42 9.05 -6.21 -15.45
C GLY A 42 7.76 -6.91 -15.01
N PHE A 43 7.88 -8.21 -14.73
CA PHE A 43 6.78 -9.06 -14.30
C PHE A 43 7.25 -10.01 -13.20
N SER A 44 6.39 -10.27 -12.22
CA SER A 44 6.60 -11.30 -11.20
C SER A 44 5.27 -11.91 -10.79
N GLU A 45 5.25 -13.24 -10.63
CA GLU A 45 4.06 -14.00 -10.23
C GLU A 45 4.44 -15.03 -9.17
N GLU A 46 3.55 -15.22 -8.20
CA GLU A 46 3.60 -16.33 -7.23
C GLU A 46 2.21 -16.98 -7.16
N THR A 47 2.15 -18.30 -7.11
CA THR A 47 0.89 -19.05 -7.04
C THR A 47 0.87 -20.05 -5.90
N ASN A 48 -0.33 -20.34 -5.39
CA ASN A 48 -0.60 -21.36 -4.37
C ASN A 48 0.25 -21.20 -3.09
N TYR A 49 0.55 -19.97 -2.69
CA TYR A 49 1.25 -19.73 -1.43
C TYR A 49 0.34 -20.05 -0.25
N ASN A 50 0.83 -20.85 0.69
CA ASN A 50 0.14 -21.16 1.95
C ASN A 50 1.18 -21.52 3.02
N ARG A 51 1.72 -20.51 3.70
CA ARG A 51 2.73 -20.67 4.76
C ARG A 51 2.56 -19.63 5.85
N HIS A 52 2.94 -19.98 7.08
CA HIS A 52 2.95 -19.07 8.23
C HIS A 52 1.59 -18.38 8.51
N GLY A 53 0.49 -19.03 8.12
CA GLY A 53 -0.86 -18.47 8.26
C GLY A 53 -1.18 -17.37 7.25
N VAL A 54 -0.39 -17.20 6.19
CA VAL A 54 -0.70 -16.35 5.04
C VAL A 54 -0.91 -17.25 3.83
N SER A 55 -1.98 -17.02 3.08
CA SER A 55 -2.27 -17.80 1.88
C SER A 55 -2.89 -16.95 0.77
N PHE A 56 -2.67 -17.34 -0.48
CA PHE A 56 -3.33 -16.80 -1.66
C PHE A 56 -3.25 -17.77 -2.83
N THR A 57 -4.19 -17.69 -3.76
CA THR A 57 -4.15 -18.51 -4.99
C THR A 57 -3.15 -17.96 -5.98
N LYS A 58 -3.14 -16.64 -6.17
CA LYS A 58 -2.26 -15.97 -7.13
C LYS A 58 -1.95 -14.55 -6.65
N ALA A 59 -0.69 -14.15 -6.74
CA ALA A 59 -0.22 -12.77 -6.64
C ALA A 59 0.58 -12.45 -7.90
N GLU A 60 0.30 -11.32 -8.52
CA GLU A 60 0.92 -10.89 -9.77
C GLU A 60 1.29 -9.41 -9.68
N SER A 61 2.47 -9.05 -10.16
CA SER A 61 2.95 -7.68 -10.21
C SER A 61 3.54 -7.36 -11.58
N ARG A 62 3.23 -6.17 -12.09
CA ARG A 62 3.71 -5.64 -13.37
C ARG A 62 4.24 -4.23 -13.22
N VAL A 63 5.34 -3.94 -13.90
CA VAL A 63 5.87 -2.58 -14.05
C VAL A 63 6.27 -2.34 -15.50
N VAL A 64 5.98 -1.16 -16.02
CA VAL A 64 6.37 -0.73 -17.36
C VAL A 64 6.84 0.72 -17.29
N GLY A 65 7.91 1.04 -17.99
CA GLY A 65 8.44 2.39 -18.14
C GLY A 65 8.90 2.65 -19.55
N GLN A 66 8.38 3.68 -20.19
CA GLN A 66 8.74 4.00 -21.57
C GLN A 66 8.71 5.51 -21.84
N LYS A 67 9.49 5.93 -22.83
CA LYS A 67 9.42 7.28 -23.39
C LYS A 67 8.32 7.30 -24.44
N ILE A 68 7.29 8.13 -24.24
CA ILE A 68 6.11 8.19 -25.12
C ILE A 68 6.15 9.37 -26.10
N ALA A 69 6.94 10.41 -25.79
CA ALA A 69 7.19 11.53 -26.69
C ALA A 69 8.51 12.21 -26.32
N ALA A 70 8.91 13.25 -27.07
CA ALA A 70 10.06 14.08 -26.71
C ALA A 70 9.84 14.68 -25.30
N GLY A 71 10.78 14.41 -24.38
CA GLY A 71 10.71 14.87 -22.99
C GLY A 71 9.59 14.26 -22.13
N THR A 72 8.80 13.31 -22.66
CA THR A 72 7.64 12.75 -21.94
C THR A 72 7.78 11.24 -21.74
N TYR A 73 7.63 10.82 -20.49
CA TYR A 73 7.83 9.46 -20.03
C TYR A 73 6.58 8.96 -19.32
N ALA A 74 6.24 7.69 -19.49
CA ALA A 74 5.12 7.04 -18.84
C ALA A 74 5.60 5.85 -18.01
N THR A 75 5.04 5.70 -16.83
CA THR A 75 5.17 4.50 -15.98
C THR A 75 3.80 3.90 -15.74
N TYR A 76 3.70 2.59 -15.84
CA TYR A 76 2.53 1.82 -15.44
C TYR A 76 2.94 0.76 -14.42
N VAL A 77 2.12 0.59 -13.39
CA VAL A 77 2.36 -0.37 -12.31
C VAL A 77 1.04 -1.01 -11.96
N ASP A 78 1.03 -2.32 -11.76
CA ASP A 78 -0.16 -3.07 -11.38
C ASP A 78 0.20 -4.19 -10.41
N VAL A 79 -0.69 -4.46 -9.47
CA VAL A 79 -0.64 -5.62 -8.59
C VAL A 79 -2.03 -6.22 -8.45
N LEU A 80 -2.13 -7.54 -8.58
CA LEU A 80 -3.35 -8.31 -8.45
C LEU A 80 -3.12 -9.47 -7.49
N ILE A 81 -4.01 -9.65 -6.52
CA ILE A 81 -3.95 -10.78 -5.58
C ILE A 81 -5.33 -11.42 -5.46
N SER A 82 -5.39 -12.74 -5.61
CA SER A 82 -6.62 -13.53 -5.56
C SER A 82 -6.64 -14.48 -4.37
N ASN A 83 -7.80 -14.55 -3.70
CA ASN A 83 -8.07 -15.38 -2.51
C ASN A 83 -7.05 -15.16 -1.38
N PHE A 84 -6.68 -13.91 -1.12
CA PHE A 84 -5.76 -13.56 -0.04
C PHE A 84 -6.41 -13.85 1.32
N ALA A 85 -5.72 -14.59 2.18
CA ALA A 85 -6.19 -14.84 3.54
C ALA A 85 -5.04 -14.81 4.54
N VAL A 86 -5.32 -14.26 5.72
CA VAL A 86 -4.42 -14.23 6.86
C VAL A 86 -5.11 -14.91 8.05
N ARG A 87 -4.66 -16.12 8.34
CA ARG A 87 -5.14 -17.05 9.38
C ARG A 87 -6.64 -17.31 9.35
N GLY A 88 -7.25 -17.21 8.17
CA GLY A 88 -8.69 -17.34 8.00
C GLY A 88 -9.51 -16.23 8.66
N ARG A 89 -8.88 -15.23 9.30
CA ARG A 89 -9.57 -14.10 9.91
C ARG A 89 -9.81 -13.01 8.90
N LEU A 90 -8.74 -12.49 8.29
CA LEU A 90 -8.87 -11.63 7.12
C LEU A 90 -8.93 -12.50 5.86
N LYS A 91 -9.94 -12.30 5.03
CA LYS A 91 -10.06 -12.90 3.69
C LYS A 91 -10.40 -11.82 2.68
N VAL A 92 -9.81 -11.89 1.50
CA VAL A 92 -10.09 -11.01 0.36
C VAL A 92 -10.13 -11.86 -0.89
N GLY A 93 -11.32 -12.01 -1.49
CA GLY A 93 -11.49 -12.80 -2.71
C GLY A 93 -10.65 -12.27 -3.87
N MET A 94 -10.59 -10.95 -4.05
CA MET A 94 -9.70 -10.30 -5.01
C MET A 94 -9.36 -8.89 -4.55
N MET A 95 -8.12 -8.48 -4.70
CA MET A 95 -7.71 -7.08 -4.58
C MET A 95 -6.73 -6.71 -5.68
N GLN A 96 -6.89 -5.50 -6.21
CA GLN A 96 -6.06 -4.98 -7.29
C GLN A 96 -5.75 -3.50 -7.06
N ALA A 97 -4.51 -3.10 -7.35
CA ALA A 97 -4.12 -1.70 -7.45
C ALA A 97 -3.34 -1.50 -8.74
N SER A 98 -3.66 -0.43 -9.47
CA SER A 98 -2.91 0.00 -10.63
C SER A 98 -2.62 1.49 -10.57
N MET A 99 -1.46 1.90 -11.06
CA MET A 99 -1.08 3.30 -11.18
C MET A 99 -0.45 3.57 -12.53
N THR A 100 -0.91 4.62 -13.19
CA THR A 100 -0.24 5.20 -14.36
C THR A 100 0.29 6.57 -13.98
N SER A 101 1.50 6.92 -14.41
CA SER A 101 2.06 8.25 -14.26
C SER A 101 2.71 8.70 -15.55
N ILE A 102 2.45 9.94 -15.96
CA ILE A 102 3.02 10.59 -17.13
C ILE A 102 3.80 11.81 -16.65
N ARG A 103 5.08 11.88 -17.00
CA ARG A 103 5.99 12.96 -16.62
C ARG A 103 6.57 13.60 -17.87
N ASN A 104 6.27 14.89 -18.05
CA ASN A 104 7.01 15.76 -18.94
C ASN A 104 8.14 16.42 -18.14
N ILE A 105 9.38 16.33 -18.61
CA ILE A 105 10.56 16.90 -17.93
C ILE A 105 10.53 18.44 -17.88
N HIS A 106 9.71 19.07 -18.72
CA HIS A 106 9.52 20.51 -18.79
C HIS A 106 8.37 21.01 -17.89
N GLU A 107 7.67 20.10 -17.19
CA GLU A 107 6.59 20.43 -16.28
C GLU A 107 7.00 20.18 -14.82
N ASP A 108 6.46 21.00 -13.91
CA ASP A 108 6.77 20.90 -12.48
C ASP A 108 6.15 19.67 -11.82
N ASP A 109 5.04 19.16 -12.35
CA ASP A 109 4.35 17.98 -11.81
C ASP A 109 4.21 16.85 -12.83
N SER A 110 3.84 15.68 -12.34
CA SER A 110 3.51 14.49 -13.14
C SER A 110 2.00 14.29 -13.03
N ARG A 111 1.40 13.94 -14.16
CA ARG A 111 0.02 13.47 -14.16
C ARG A 111 -0.01 12.03 -13.71
N PHE A 112 -1.00 11.64 -12.93
CA PHE A 112 -1.18 10.26 -12.52
C PHE A 112 -2.65 9.87 -12.48
N GLU A 113 -2.88 8.58 -12.64
CA GLU A 113 -4.17 7.94 -12.43
C GLU A 113 -3.92 6.75 -11.51
N PHE A 114 -4.79 6.58 -10.52
CA PHE A 114 -4.74 5.45 -9.61
C PHE A 114 -6.08 4.71 -9.60
N ARG A 115 -6.03 3.39 -9.54
CA ARG A 115 -7.21 2.54 -9.37
C ARG A 115 -6.94 1.54 -8.26
N ALA A 116 -7.92 1.34 -7.39
CA ALA A 116 -7.94 0.26 -6.42
C ALA A 116 -9.28 -0.46 -6.49
N SER A 117 -9.29 -1.76 -6.21
CA SER A 117 -10.51 -2.53 -6.05
C SER A 117 -10.34 -3.63 -5.01
N TYR A 118 -11.44 -3.93 -4.32
CA TYR A 118 -11.56 -5.02 -3.36
C TYR A 118 -12.84 -5.79 -3.67
N ARG A 119 -12.79 -7.11 -3.60
CA ARG A 119 -13.95 -7.98 -3.75
C ARG A 119 -13.90 -9.08 -2.71
N GLY A 120 -15.02 -9.30 -2.02
CA GLY A 120 -15.14 -10.34 -0.98
C GLY A 120 -14.16 -10.13 0.16
N LEU A 121 -14.01 -8.89 0.63
CA LEU A 121 -13.28 -8.58 1.85
C LEU A 121 -14.14 -9.00 3.05
N SER A 122 -13.63 -9.89 3.89
CA SER A 122 -14.28 -10.27 5.15
C SER A 122 -13.27 -10.37 6.29
N ILE A 123 -13.72 -10.05 7.49
CA ILE A 123 -12.95 -10.18 8.73
C ILE A 123 -13.79 -11.02 9.70
N ASP A 124 -13.26 -12.15 10.17
CA ASP A 124 -13.98 -13.10 11.03
C ASP A 124 -15.33 -13.51 10.41
N ASP A 125 -15.31 -13.82 9.11
CA ASP A 125 -16.48 -14.19 8.29
C ASP A 125 -17.56 -13.10 8.16
N HIS A 126 -17.25 -11.88 8.58
CA HIS A 126 -18.09 -10.71 8.38
C HIS A 126 -17.62 -9.89 7.18
N GLU A 127 -18.48 -9.74 6.18
CA GLU A 127 -18.16 -8.94 4.99
C GLU A 127 -18.02 -7.45 5.33
N VAL A 128 -16.96 -6.85 4.82
CA VAL A 128 -16.63 -5.43 4.95
C VAL A 128 -16.48 -4.85 3.55
N VAL A 129 -17.29 -3.83 3.25
CA VAL A 129 -17.25 -3.15 1.95
C VAL A 129 -16.53 -1.80 2.12
N PRO A 130 -15.32 -1.64 1.55
CA PRO A 130 -14.63 -0.35 1.56
C PRO A 130 -15.23 0.56 0.48
N GLU A 131 -15.71 1.74 0.88
CA GLU A 131 -16.09 2.82 -0.04
C GLU A 131 -14.83 3.63 -0.36
N LEU A 132 -14.36 3.58 -1.61
CA LEU A 132 -13.22 4.39 -2.04
C LEU A 132 -13.62 5.85 -2.28
N ASP A 133 -12.71 6.76 -1.96
CA ASP A 133 -12.86 8.19 -2.18
C ASP A 133 -12.59 8.54 -3.65
N LEU A 134 -13.65 8.54 -4.45
CA LEU A 134 -13.59 8.83 -5.88
C LEU A 134 -13.03 10.22 -6.19
N ASP A 135 -13.18 11.19 -5.27
CA ASP A 135 -12.66 12.54 -5.49
C ASP A 135 -11.14 12.59 -5.35
N LEU A 136 -10.59 11.86 -4.38
CA LEU A 136 -9.13 11.69 -4.25
C LEU A 136 -8.57 10.85 -5.39
N LEU A 137 -9.28 9.81 -5.83
CA LEU A 137 -8.90 8.99 -6.98
C LEU A 137 -8.90 9.77 -8.31
N GLY A 138 -9.80 10.75 -8.45
CA GLY A 138 -9.89 11.62 -9.62
C GLY A 138 -8.83 12.73 -9.67
N CYS A 139 -7.99 12.88 -8.64
CA CYS A 139 -6.92 13.87 -8.64
C CYS A 139 -5.79 13.44 -9.59
N SER A 140 -5.50 14.27 -10.59
CA SER A 140 -4.52 13.94 -11.62
C SER A 140 -3.11 14.44 -11.32
N THR A 141 -2.95 15.39 -10.40
CA THR A 141 -1.65 15.96 -10.02
C THR A 141 -1.53 16.09 -8.49
N TYR A 142 -0.31 16.29 -7.99
CA TYR A 142 -0.10 16.48 -6.54
C TYR A 142 -0.78 17.76 -6.07
N ASP A 143 -0.81 18.79 -6.92
CA ASP A 143 -1.49 20.05 -6.61
C ASP A 143 -3.02 19.91 -6.64
N ASP A 144 -3.59 19.11 -7.54
CA ASP A 144 -5.02 18.75 -7.49
C ASP A 144 -5.36 18.10 -6.16
N PHE A 145 -4.55 17.12 -5.75
CA PHE A 145 -4.71 16.40 -4.48
C PHE A 145 -4.66 17.38 -3.30
N ARG A 146 -3.65 18.24 -3.24
CA ARG A 146 -3.51 19.26 -2.21
C ARG A 146 -4.68 20.24 -2.18
N ARG A 147 -5.17 20.70 -3.34
CA ARG A 147 -6.35 21.57 -3.43
C ARG A 147 -7.59 20.86 -2.89
N ARG A 148 -7.79 19.58 -3.24
CA ARG A 148 -8.91 18.78 -2.73
C ARG A 148 -8.88 18.66 -1.21
N LEU A 149 -7.71 18.37 -0.62
CA LEU A 149 -7.57 18.30 0.84
C LEU A 149 -7.81 19.65 1.53
N SER A 150 -7.38 20.75 0.89
CA SER A 150 -7.55 22.11 1.41
C SER A 150 -9.01 22.59 1.38
N ALA A 151 -9.86 21.97 0.54
CA ALA A 151 -11.27 22.32 0.44
C ALA A 151 -12.11 21.77 1.61
N ALA A 152 -11.69 20.66 2.23
CA ALA A 152 -12.38 20.04 3.36
C ALA A 152 -11.40 19.55 4.44
N PRO A 153 -10.60 20.44 5.06
CA PRO A 153 -9.47 20.04 5.89
C PRO A 153 -9.89 19.35 7.20
N ALA A 154 -11.10 19.60 7.71
CA ALA A 154 -11.62 18.94 8.91
C ALA A 154 -11.86 17.43 8.68
N ASP A 155 -12.48 17.09 7.55
CA ASP A 155 -12.82 15.70 7.20
C ASP A 155 -11.55 14.87 7.00
N PHE A 156 -10.60 15.42 6.23
CA PHE A 156 -9.33 14.74 5.96
C PHE A 156 -8.41 14.71 7.18
N ALA A 157 -8.39 15.74 8.02
CA ALA A 157 -7.52 15.75 9.20
C ALA A 157 -7.86 14.61 10.18
N LYS A 158 -9.16 14.36 10.40
CA LYS A 158 -9.60 13.22 11.22
C LYS A 158 -9.26 11.90 10.53
N ARG A 159 -9.56 11.78 9.24
CA ARG A 159 -9.38 10.54 8.48
C ARG A 159 -7.92 10.13 8.32
N PHE A 160 -7.00 11.08 8.17
CA PHE A 160 -5.57 10.85 7.97
C PHE A 160 -4.75 10.94 9.26
N GLY A 161 -5.39 11.11 10.42
CA GLY A 161 -4.71 11.11 11.71
C GLY A 161 -3.97 12.41 12.07
N TYR A 162 -4.24 13.53 11.39
CA TYR A 162 -3.71 14.85 11.79
C TYR A 162 -4.42 15.43 13.03
N GLY A 163 -5.55 14.84 13.44
CA GLY A 163 -6.34 15.24 14.61
C GLY A 163 -7.17 16.50 14.40
N THR A 164 -6.61 17.56 13.79
CA THR A 164 -7.29 18.85 13.61
C THR A 164 -7.06 19.47 12.22
N ALA A 165 -8.05 20.22 11.73
CA ALA A 165 -7.96 20.92 10.44
C ALA A 165 -6.76 21.88 10.34
N PRO A 166 -6.37 22.64 11.40
CA PRO A 166 -5.17 23.48 11.35
C PRO A 166 -3.88 22.68 11.20
N ALA A 167 -3.77 21.49 11.82
CA ALA A 167 -2.59 20.64 11.69
C ALA A 167 -2.40 20.16 10.23
N LEU A 168 -3.48 19.69 9.59
CA LEU A 168 -3.45 19.34 8.17
C LEU A 168 -3.13 20.56 7.31
N THR A 169 -3.80 21.69 7.54
CA THR A 169 -3.58 22.93 6.77
C THR A 169 -2.12 23.39 6.88
N LYS A 170 -1.51 23.30 8.06
CA LYS A 170 -0.10 23.62 8.27
C LYS A 170 0.80 22.68 7.47
N ALA A 171 0.51 21.38 7.46
CA ALA A 171 1.25 20.42 6.63
C ALA A 171 1.12 20.78 5.14
N LEU A 172 -0.08 21.05 4.64
CA LEU A 172 -0.31 21.37 3.22
C LEU A 172 0.31 22.70 2.76
N LYS A 173 0.51 23.66 3.68
CA LYS A 173 1.11 24.98 3.38
C LYS A 173 2.64 25.00 3.35
N SER A 174 3.31 23.90 3.71
CA SER A 174 4.77 23.86 3.66
C SER A 174 5.28 24.13 2.23
N GLN A 175 6.27 25.02 2.10
CA GLN A 175 6.88 25.38 0.82
C GLN A 175 7.55 24.18 0.13
N THR A 176 7.91 23.14 0.90
CA THR A 176 8.67 21.98 0.42
C THR A 176 7.83 20.91 -0.30
N ARG A 177 6.54 21.15 -0.58
CA ARG A 177 5.60 20.14 -1.14
C ARG A 177 5.74 18.79 -0.39
N PRO A 178 5.34 18.74 0.90
CA PRO A 178 5.69 17.64 1.79
C PRO A 178 5.05 16.32 1.37
N ALA A 179 5.57 15.20 1.86
CA ALA A 179 4.86 13.94 1.69
C ALA A 179 3.51 13.99 2.43
N ILE A 180 2.45 13.58 1.74
CA ILE A 180 1.11 13.43 2.31
C ILE A 180 0.82 11.94 2.39
N SER A 181 0.49 11.47 3.58
CA SER A 181 0.02 10.11 3.81
C SER A 181 -1.42 10.10 4.31
N GLY A 182 -2.11 9.00 4.05
CA GLY A 182 -3.50 8.84 4.42
C GLY A 182 -4.08 7.56 3.81
N THR A 183 -5.38 7.57 3.56
CA THR A 183 -6.12 6.43 3.01
C THR A 183 -7.04 6.86 1.87
N LEU A 184 -7.22 6.00 0.87
CA LEU A 184 -8.23 6.17 -0.18
C LEU A 184 -9.59 5.58 0.21
N VAL A 185 -9.72 4.93 1.37
CA VAL A 185 -11.02 4.47 1.90
C VAL A 185 -11.73 5.60 2.63
N LYS A 186 -12.87 6.05 2.08
CA LYS A 186 -13.74 7.09 2.62
C LYS A 186 -14.56 6.60 3.80
N SER A 187 -15.15 5.42 3.65
CA SER A 187 -15.96 4.79 4.69
C SER A 187 -15.82 3.26 4.62
N LEU A 188 -16.10 2.60 5.73
CA LEU A 188 -16.17 1.15 5.83
C LEU A 188 -17.59 0.78 6.23
N SER A 189 -18.30 0.12 5.31
CA SER A 189 -19.66 -0.34 5.55
C SER A 189 -19.63 -1.85 5.83
N PRO A 190 -19.82 -2.29 7.09
CA PRO A 190 -19.99 -3.71 7.32
C PRO A 190 -21.30 -4.16 6.68
N ALA A 191 -21.28 -5.25 5.92
CA ALA A 191 -22.48 -5.77 5.31
C ALA A 191 -23.35 -6.46 6.39
N GLY A 192 -24.64 -6.12 6.46
CA GLY A 192 -25.59 -6.74 7.38
C GLY A 192 -25.47 -6.30 8.84
N LYS A 193 -25.85 -7.19 9.77
CA LYS A 193 -26.03 -6.88 11.21
C LYS A 193 -24.75 -6.98 12.06
N LEU A 194 -23.57 -6.61 11.55
CA LEU A 194 -22.33 -6.57 12.36
C LEU A 194 -22.47 -5.76 13.65
N LYS A 195 -23.30 -4.71 13.62
CA LYS A 195 -23.41 -3.71 14.70
C LYS A 195 -23.80 -4.28 16.07
N ALA A 196 -24.30 -5.52 16.15
CA ALA A 196 -24.75 -6.11 17.41
C ALA A 196 -23.87 -7.23 17.99
N GLN A 197 -22.91 -7.79 17.23
CA GLN A 197 -22.30 -9.07 17.61
C GLN A 197 -20.77 -9.16 17.47
N THR A 198 -20.11 -8.19 16.86
CA THR A 198 -18.65 -8.26 16.65
C THR A 198 -17.89 -7.33 17.59
N SER A 199 -16.81 -7.84 18.18
CA SER A 199 -15.81 -7.06 18.92
C SER A 199 -14.89 -6.24 18.00
N ILE A 200 -15.17 -6.21 16.69
CA ILE A 200 -14.45 -5.45 15.67
C ILE A 200 -14.78 -3.97 15.81
N ALA A 201 -13.77 -3.15 16.03
CA ALA A 201 -13.89 -1.69 16.08
C ALA A 201 -13.39 -1.06 14.77
N ILE A 202 -14.24 -0.25 14.14
CA ILE A 202 -13.89 0.50 12.93
C ILE A 202 -13.60 1.94 13.32
N THR A 203 -12.35 2.37 13.14
CA THR A 203 -11.91 3.75 13.42
C THR A 203 -11.41 4.39 12.13
N GLY A 204 -12.30 5.10 11.44
CA GLY A 204 -12.01 5.67 10.12
C GLY A 204 -11.80 4.57 9.08
N HIS A 205 -10.56 4.41 8.61
CA HIS A 205 -10.14 3.41 7.62
C HIS A 205 -9.39 2.22 8.23
N ARG A 206 -9.20 2.25 9.55
CA ARG A 206 -8.50 1.21 10.31
C ARG A 206 -9.54 0.30 10.97
N ILE A 207 -9.37 -1.00 10.78
CA ILE A 207 -10.21 -2.03 11.40
C ILE A 207 -9.39 -2.66 12.50
N LEU A 208 -9.82 -2.48 13.74
CA LEU A 208 -9.23 -3.10 14.92
C LEU A 208 -9.89 -4.46 15.14
N VAL A 209 -9.08 -5.51 15.09
CA VAL A 209 -9.51 -6.89 15.19
C VAL A 209 -8.87 -7.48 16.45
N PRO A 210 -9.67 -7.80 17.50
CA PRO A 210 -9.14 -8.29 18.77
C PRO A 210 -8.27 -9.53 18.60
N ASP A 211 -7.12 -9.56 19.28
CA ASP A 211 -6.12 -10.63 19.25
C ASP A 211 -5.56 -10.94 17.84
N PHE A 212 -5.77 -10.02 16.88
CA PHE A 212 -5.20 -10.05 15.54
C PHE A 212 -4.32 -8.84 15.30
N GLY A 213 -4.83 -7.64 15.60
CA GLY A 213 -4.14 -6.37 15.38
C GLY A 213 -5.02 -5.39 14.63
N SER A 214 -4.43 -4.62 13.72
CA SER A 214 -5.17 -3.66 12.91
C SER A 214 -4.95 -3.83 11.42
N VAL A 215 -6.04 -3.77 10.66
CA VAL A 215 -6.04 -3.80 9.21
C VAL A 215 -6.27 -2.38 8.69
N ASN A 216 -5.30 -1.85 7.95
CA ASN A 216 -5.36 -0.58 7.25
C ASN A 216 -5.57 -0.84 5.77
N LEU A 217 -6.47 -0.10 5.14
CA LEU A 217 -6.86 -0.29 3.74
C LEU A 217 -6.53 0.93 2.88
N ALA A 218 -6.06 0.66 1.66
CA ALA A 218 -5.75 1.64 0.60
C ALA A 218 -4.93 2.83 1.11
N GLU A 219 -3.88 2.56 1.90
CA GLU A 219 -3.00 3.59 2.41
C GLU A 219 -2.16 4.17 1.28
N PHE A 220 -2.07 5.49 1.19
CA PHE A 220 -1.25 6.16 0.18
C PHE A 220 -0.13 6.97 0.83
N LEU A 221 0.93 7.18 0.06
CA LEU A 221 1.98 8.14 0.33
C LEU A 221 2.29 8.89 -0.97
N PHE A 222 1.90 10.16 -1.03
CA PHE A 222 2.10 11.01 -2.19
C PHE A 222 3.12 12.11 -1.88
N LYS A 223 4.15 12.20 -2.70
CA LYS A 223 5.11 13.30 -2.71
C LYS A 223 5.43 13.69 -4.16
N PRO A 224 5.96 14.89 -4.41
CA PRO A 224 6.48 15.20 -5.74
C PRO A 224 7.50 14.15 -6.16
N GLY A 225 7.39 13.63 -7.37
CA GLY A 225 8.34 12.64 -7.87
C GLY A 225 8.11 11.20 -7.38
N ARG A 226 7.15 10.90 -6.48
CA ARG A 226 6.90 9.53 -5.99
C ARG A 226 5.49 9.36 -5.42
N ARG A 227 4.81 8.31 -5.84
CA ARG A 227 3.48 7.95 -5.35
C ARG A 227 3.47 6.48 -5.01
N ARG A 228 2.93 6.15 -3.84
CA ARG A 228 2.75 4.78 -3.39
C ARG A 228 1.32 4.58 -2.92
N VAL A 229 0.75 3.42 -3.21
CA VAL A 229 -0.46 2.92 -2.57
C VAL A 229 -0.27 1.48 -2.13
N SER A 230 -0.70 1.17 -0.91
CA SER A 230 -0.76 -0.17 -0.35
C SER A 230 -2.22 -0.56 -0.12
N LEU A 231 -2.67 -1.66 -0.73
CA LEU A 231 -4.04 -2.14 -0.64
C LEU A 231 -4.38 -2.60 0.77
N VAL A 232 -3.53 -3.41 1.39
CA VAL A 232 -3.71 -3.90 2.76
C VAL A 232 -2.40 -3.79 3.51
N ARG A 233 -2.42 -3.17 4.68
CA ARG A 233 -1.37 -3.28 5.69
C ARG A 233 -1.96 -3.80 6.99
N ILE A 234 -1.35 -4.83 7.54
CA ILE A 234 -1.72 -5.41 8.83
C ILE A 234 -0.60 -5.11 9.80
N ASP A 235 -0.92 -4.46 10.91
CA ASP A 235 -0.03 -4.34 12.06
C ASP A 235 -0.55 -5.31 13.13
N PHE A 236 0.20 -6.37 13.43
CA PHE A 236 -0.27 -7.41 14.33
C PHE A 236 -0.14 -7.00 15.80
N ASP A 237 -1.06 -7.48 16.64
CA ASP A 237 -0.94 -7.38 18.09
C ASP A 237 0.23 -8.27 18.59
N GLU A 238 0.88 -7.91 19.68
CA GLU A 238 1.92 -8.75 20.33
C GLU A 238 1.37 -10.11 20.76
N ARG A 239 0.07 -10.15 21.06
CA ARG A 239 -0.67 -11.37 21.40
C ARG A 239 -1.04 -12.22 20.18
N PHE A 240 -0.70 -11.78 18.97
CA PHE A 240 -0.87 -12.55 17.75
C PHE A 240 0.12 -13.72 17.71
N ALA A 241 -0.10 -14.71 18.57
CA ALA A 241 0.77 -15.87 18.69
C ALA A 241 0.90 -16.56 17.33
N ALA A 242 2.12 -16.71 16.79
CA ALA A 242 2.40 -17.58 15.66
C ALA A 242 1.68 -18.91 15.88
N PRO A 243 0.99 -19.48 14.87
CA PRO A 243 0.51 -20.85 15.01
C PRO A 243 1.70 -21.72 15.44
N PRO A 244 1.47 -22.73 16.32
CA PRO A 244 2.53 -23.66 16.69
C PRO A 244 3.21 -24.15 15.41
N ALA A 245 4.55 -24.11 15.39
CA ALA A 245 5.33 -24.44 14.20
C ALA A 245 4.76 -25.68 13.52
N ALA A 246 4.31 -25.53 12.27
CA ALA A 246 3.87 -26.67 11.47
C ALA A 246 5.02 -27.70 11.40
N ALA A 247 4.64 -28.98 11.30
CA ALA A 247 5.51 -30.15 11.35
C ALA A 247 6.84 -30.01 10.58
N PRO A 248 7.94 -30.65 11.04
CA PRO A 248 9.34 -30.33 10.77
C PRO A 248 9.88 -30.50 9.32
N ASP A 249 9.05 -30.52 8.28
CA ASP A 249 9.52 -30.67 6.89
C ASP A 249 9.93 -29.35 6.21
N ALA A 250 9.84 -28.21 6.91
CA ALA A 250 10.38 -26.96 6.41
C ALA A 250 11.88 -26.87 6.75
N ALA A 251 12.74 -27.16 5.77
CA ALA A 251 14.18 -26.95 5.88
C ALA A 251 14.50 -25.56 6.47
N PRO A 252 15.49 -25.45 7.37
CA PRO A 252 15.83 -24.18 8.02
C PRO A 252 16.21 -23.16 6.95
N VAL A 253 15.38 -22.12 6.83
CA VAL A 253 15.69 -20.98 5.98
C VAL A 253 16.92 -20.30 6.58
N ALA A 254 18.04 -20.34 5.84
CA ALA A 254 19.27 -19.67 6.23
C ALA A 254 18.97 -18.22 6.62
N LYS A 255 19.61 -17.72 7.69
CA LYS A 255 19.59 -16.31 8.08
C LYS A 255 20.19 -15.46 6.94
N ALA A 256 19.39 -15.11 5.95
CA ALA A 256 19.79 -14.27 4.84
C ALA A 256 18.60 -13.44 4.38
N PHE A 257 18.85 -12.15 4.20
CA PHE A 257 17.93 -11.08 3.83
C PHE A 257 16.99 -10.60 4.94
N MET A 258 17.31 -9.40 5.45
CA MET A 258 16.29 -8.56 6.06
C MET A 258 15.24 -8.25 4.98
N PRO A 259 13.95 -8.55 5.21
CA PRO A 259 12.90 -8.08 4.31
C PRO A 259 13.01 -6.56 4.24
N LEU A 260 12.83 -5.97 3.05
CA LEU A 260 12.69 -4.53 2.89
C LEU A 260 11.41 -4.11 3.62
N VAL A 261 11.51 -3.85 4.92
CA VAL A 261 10.42 -3.29 5.71
C VAL A 261 10.30 -1.85 5.27
N LEU A 262 9.33 -1.58 4.40
CA LEU A 262 8.95 -0.24 3.95
C LEU A 262 8.21 0.50 5.09
N GLN A 263 8.87 0.69 6.23
CA GLN A 263 8.42 1.59 7.29
C GLN A 263 9.00 2.98 7.01
N ASP A 264 8.20 3.84 6.37
CA ASP A 264 8.44 5.28 6.49
C ASP A 264 8.02 5.67 7.92
N GLY A 265 9.00 6.03 8.73
CA GLY A 265 8.88 6.13 10.18
C GLY A 265 7.69 6.96 10.67
N GLY A 266 7.01 6.45 11.71
CA GLY A 266 6.11 7.27 12.52
C GLY A 266 4.72 6.71 12.79
N THR A 267 4.58 5.44 13.18
CA THR A 267 3.48 5.01 14.05
C THR A 267 3.99 3.83 14.87
N GLY A 268 3.95 3.92 16.20
CA GLY A 268 4.47 2.89 17.11
C GLY A 268 3.96 1.51 16.73
N GLY A 269 4.82 0.69 16.13
CA GLY A 269 4.50 -0.68 15.79
C GLY A 269 4.36 -1.46 17.08
N GLY A 270 3.20 -2.06 17.30
CA GLY A 270 3.07 -3.12 18.30
C GLY A 270 4.10 -4.20 17.98
N GLY A 271 4.70 -4.81 19.01
CA GLY A 271 5.76 -5.81 18.84
C GLY A 271 5.35 -7.09 18.11
N GLY A 272 4.18 -7.16 17.47
CA GLY A 272 3.64 -8.29 16.68
C GLY A 272 3.99 -8.31 15.18
N GLY A 273 4.61 -7.25 14.67
CA GLY A 273 5.12 -7.18 13.29
C GLY A 273 4.12 -6.59 12.30
N SER A 274 4.44 -6.62 11.00
CA SER A 274 3.58 -6.06 9.96
C SER A 274 3.60 -6.86 8.66
N LEU A 275 2.46 -6.93 7.98
CA LEU A 275 2.30 -7.57 6.68
C LEU A 275 1.69 -6.58 5.68
N THR A 276 2.22 -6.54 4.47
CA THR A 276 1.64 -5.80 3.35
C THR A 276 1.13 -6.78 2.30
N GLY A 277 -0.10 -6.56 1.83
CA GLY A 277 -0.69 -7.23 0.68
C GLY A 277 -1.08 -6.20 -0.36
N GLY A 278 -0.42 -6.26 -1.52
CA GLY A 278 -0.58 -5.38 -2.67
C GLY A 278 0.00 -4.00 -2.41
N SER A 279 1.14 -3.69 -2.99
CA SER A 279 1.71 -2.33 -2.99
C SER A 279 2.18 -1.97 -4.38
N VAL A 280 1.86 -0.76 -4.81
CA VAL A 280 2.36 -0.18 -6.07
C VAL A 280 3.02 1.14 -5.76
N GLU A 281 4.16 1.37 -6.38
CA GLU A 281 4.90 2.61 -6.32
C GLU A 281 5.34 2.97 -7.74
N GLY A 282 5.31 4.26 -8.04
CA GLY A 282 5.72 4.75 -9.33
C GLY A 282 5.95 6.25 -9.31
N ASN A 283 6.85 6.65 -10.19
CA ASN A 283 7.16 7.97 -10.75
C ASN A 283 8.69 8.09 -10.91
N GLY A 284 9.14 8.79 -11.94
CA GLY A 284 10.55 9.01 -12.21
C GLY A 284 11.04 10.41 -11.85
N SER A 285 12.34 10.60 -11.93
CA SER A 285 13.01 11.87 -11.66
C SER A 285 13.94 12.24 -12.80
N THR A 286 14.08 13.53 -13.07
CA THR A 286 15.17 14.03 -13.90
C THR A 286 16.45 14.06 -13.08
N ILE A 287 17.56 13.62 -13.70
CA ILE A 287 18.90 13.90 -13.18
C ILE A 287 19.27 15.29 -13.74
N PRO A 288 19.60 16.29 -12.90
CA PRO A 288 20.12 17.56 -13.42
C PRO A 288 21.40 17.30 -14.24
N PRO A 289 21.64 18.05 -15.33
CA PRO A 289 22.85 17.88 -16.12
C PRO A 289 24.08 18.05 -15.21
N ARG A 290 25.07 17.15 -15.34
CA ARG A 290 26.37 17.33 -14.69
C ARG A 290 27.01 18.58 -15.29
N ILE A 291 27.33 19.55 -14.43
CA ILE A 291 28.09 20.76 -14.77
C ILE A 291 29.55 20.38 -15.00
#